data_AF-A0A085BDC0-F1
#
_entry.id   AF-A0A085BDC0-F1
#
_cell.length_a   1.000
_cell.length_b   1.000
_cell.length_c   1.000
_cell.angle_alpha   90.00
_cell.angle_beta   90.00
_cell.angle_gamma   90.00
#
_symmetry.space_group_name_H-M   'P 1'
#
loop_
_entity.id
_entity.type
_entity.pdbx_description
1 polymer ?
#
loop_
_entity_poly.entity_id
_entity_poly.type
_entity_poly.pdbx_seq_one_letter_code
_entity_poly.pdbx_strand_id
1 'polypeptide(L)'
;MKKVFVSILITFSFNAFSQKKGTIDTINCKYRENKVSICPICKTDKKVLSIFYGLTTTKFMKENKNKYYFEGCEITGCDPNWYCKTDDYKF
;
A
#
# COMPACT_ATOMS: atom_id res chain seq x y z
N MET A 1 13.46 47.51 -42.41
CA MET A 1 12.47 46.84 -41.53
C MET A 1 12.03 45.53 -42.16
N LYS A 2 12.41 44.40 -41.53
CA LYS A 2 11.75 43.07 -41.49
C LYS A 2 12.84 42.04 -41.16
N LYS A 3 13.00 41.80 -39.86
CA LYS A 3 13.75 40.68 -39.31
C LYS A 3 12.85 39.45 -39.46
N VAL A 4 13.26 38.46 -40.25
CA VAL A 4 12.59 37.15 -40.27
C VAL A 4 13.49 36.20 -39.49
N PHE A 5 13.21 36.11 -38.19
CA PHE A 5 13.77 35.08 -37.32
C PHE A 5 12.95 33.81 -37.53
N VAL A 6 13.54 32.81 -38.18
CA VAL A 6 13.00 31.45 -38.18
C VAL A 6 13.38 30.81 -36.85
N SER A 7 12.57 31.05 -35.84
CA SER A 7 12.68 30.37 -34.55
C SER A 7 11.99 29.01 -34.67
N ILE A 8 12.80 27.96 -34.91
CA ILE A 8 12.37 26.57 -34.78
C ILE A 8 12.21 26.32 -33.27
N LEU A 9 11.01 26.55 -32.76
CA LEU A 9 10.59 26.09 -31.44
C LEU A 9 10.38 24.57 -31.53
N ILE A 10 11.45 23.80 -31.29
CA ILE A 10 11.34 22.39 -30.91
C ILE A 10 10.65 22.37 -29.56
N THR A 11 9.32 22.33 -29.59
CA THR A 11 8.55 21.97 -28.41
C THR A 11 8.86 20.51 -28.14
N PHE A 12 9.76 20.27 -27.19
CA PHE A 12 9.92 18.94 -26.61
C PHE A 12 8.58 18.59 -25.97
N SER A 13 7.79 17.80 -26.69
CA SER A 13 6.67 17.07 -26.16
C SER A 13 7.20 16.13 -25.09
N PHE A 14 7.34 16.63 -23.86
CA PHE A 14 7.38 15.79 -22.68
C PHE A 14 6.00 15.15 -22.59
N ASN A 15 5.83 14.03 -23.29
CA ASN A 15 4.78 13.08 -22.99
C ASN A 15 5.00 12.68 -21.54
N ALA A 16 4.32 13.36 -20.62
CA ALA A 16 4.17 12.92 -19.26
C ALA A 16 3.50 11.55 -19.36
N PHE A 17 4.28 10.49 -19.18
CA PHE A 17 3.76 9.15 -18.98
C PHE A 17 3.07 9.16 -17.61
N SER A 18 1.85 9.68 -17.58
CA SER A 18 0.93 9.48 -16.47
C SER A 18 0.67 7.97 -16.46
N GLN A 19 1.26 7.28 -15.48
CA GLN A 19 0.91 5.91 -15.18
C GLN A 19 -0.61 5.85 -15.11
N LYS A 20 -1.22 5.06 -16.00
CA LYS A 20 -2.66 4.83 -16.01
C LYS A 20 -3.04 4.34 -14.62
N LYS A 21 -3.56 5.23 -13.77
CA LYS A 21 -4.25 4.86 -12.55
C LYS A 21 -5.47 4.08 -13.04
N GLY A 22 -5.43 2.76 -12.82
CA GLY A 22 -6.50 1.85 -13.18
C GLY A 22 -7.85 2.43 -12.77
N THR A 23 -8.83 2.22 -13.65
CA THR A 23 -10.17 2.76 -13.60
C THR A 23 -10.83 2.64 -12.23
N ILE A 24 -11.58 3.69 -11.91
CA ILE A 24 -12.35 3.93 -10.70
C ILE A 24 -13.30 2.75 -10.45
N ASP A 25 -12.86 1.80 -9.65
CA ASP A 25 -13.79 1.12 -8.77
C ASP A 25 -13.91 1.96 -7.52
N THR A 26 -15.10 2.48 -7.24
CA THR A 26 -15.50 2.83 -5.88
C THR A 26 -15.62 1.55 -5.03
N ILE A 27 -14.57 0.72 -4.98
CA ILE A 27 -14.41 -0.30 -3.94
C ILE A 27 -14.14 0.51 -2.67
N ASN A 28 -15.20 0.69 -1.89
CA ASN A 28 -15.08 1.14 -0.52
C ASN A 28 -14.24 0.09 0.21
N CYS A 29 -12.95 0.38 0.33
CA CYS A 29 -12.04 -0.52 0.98
C CYS A 29 -12.07 -0.27 2.48
N LYS A 30 -12.75 -1.17 3.20
CA LYS A 30 -12.91 -1.09 4.65
C LYS A 30 -11.59 -0.99 5.44
N TYR A 31 -10.47 -1.41 4.85
CA TYR A 31 -9.15 -1.37 5.49
C TYR A 31 -8.27 -0.19 5.08
N ARG A 32 -8.59 0.53 3.98
CA ARG A 32 -7.79 1.70 3.56
C ARG A 32 -7.89 2.87 4.53
N GLU A 33 -9.04 2.99 5.20
CA GLU A 33 -9.29 4.06 6.17
C GLU A 33 -8.66 3.74 7.53
N ASN A 34 -8.43 2.45 7.84
CA ASN A 34 -7.80 1.99 9.08
C ASN A 34 -6.27 2.15 9.01
N LYS A 35 -5.81 3.39 9.10
CA LYS A 35 -4.38 3.72 9.23
C LYS A 35 -3.83 3.52 10.64
N VAL A 36 -4.71 3.28 11.61
CA VAL A 36 -4.36 3.16 13.03
C VAL A 36 -4.17 1.69 13.41
N SER A 37 -3.18 1.40 14.24
CA SER A 37 -2.89 0.06 14.75
C SER A 37 -3.71 -0.32 15.99
N ILE A 38 -4.81 0.38 16.27
CA ILE A 38 -5.67 0.12 17.43
C ILE A 38 -6.72 -0.92 17.04
N CYS A 39 -6.74 -2.06 17.73
CA CYS A 39 -7.74 -3.09 17.48
C CYS A 39 -9.16 -2.55 17.70
N PRO A 40 -10.08 -2.69 16.73
CA PRO A 40 -11.45 -2.19 16.89
C PRO A 40 -12.28 -3.00 17.89
N ILE A 41 -11.81 -4.18 18.33
CA ILE A 41 -12.48 -5.03 19.32
C ILE A 41 -12.02 -4.65 20.73
N CYS A 42 -10.76 -4.92 21.09
CA CYS A 42 -10.24 -4.64 22.43
C CYS A 42 -9.78 -3.18 22.68
N LYS A 43 -9.86 -2.31 21.66
CA LYS A 43 -9.52 -0.88 21.73
C LYS A 43 -8.09 -0.60 22.21
N THR A 44 -7.16 -1.52 21.95
CA THR A 44 -5.74 -1.38 22.30
C THR A 44 -4.83 -1.83 21.15
N ASP A 45 -3.59 -1.35 21.17
CA ASP A 45 -2.50 -1.66 20.25
C ASP A 45 -1.44 -2.62 20.85
N LYS A 46 -1.51 -2.92 22.16
CA LYS A 46 -0.48 -3.67 22.91
C LYS A 46 -0.08 -5.02 22.33
N LYS A 47 -0.99 -5.68 21.63
CA LYS A 47 -0.81 -7.02 21.04
C LYS A 47 -1.14 -7.03 19.55
N VAL A 48 -0.98 -5.90 18.88
CA VAL A 48 -1.21 -5.75 17.44
C VAL A 48 0.12 -5.87 16.68
N LEU A 49 0.13 -6.69 15.63
CA LEU A 49 1.23 -6.82 14.69
C LEU A 49 0.82 -6.31 13.32
N SER A 50 1.76 -5.81 12.53
CA SER A 50 1.53 -5.59 11.11
C SER A 50 1.52 -6.92 10.35
N ILE A 51 0.66 -7.00 9.34
CA ILE A 51 0.59 -8.15 8.45
C ILE A 51 1.67 -7.99 7.37
N PHE A 52 2.52 -8.99 7.24
CA PHE A 52 3.53 -9.06 6.18
C PHE A 52 3.04 -10.04 5.11
N TYR A 53 2.71 -9.50 3.94
CA TYR A 53 2.36 -10.28 2.77
C TYR A 53 3.59 -10.56 1.91
N GLY A 54 3.59 -11.74 1.28
CA GLY A 54 4.55 -12.11 0.24
C GLY A 54 5.48 -13.26 0.62
N LEU A 55 6.28 -13.66 -0.37
CA LEU A 55 7.24 -14.75 -0.21
C LEU A 55 8.41 -14.30 0.68
N THR A 56 8.71 -15.09 1.69
CA THR A 56 9.83 -14.85 2.60
C THR A 56 10.60 -16.13 2.92
N THR A 57 11.76 -15.99 3.54
CA THR A 57 12.57 -17.13 3.98
C THR A 57 12.17 -17.57 5.37
N THR A 58 12.31 -18.86 5.67
CA THR A 58 12.05 -19.41 7.01
C THR A 58 12.94 -18.77 8.08
N LYS A 59 14.16 -18.36 7.73
CA LYS A 59 15.06 -17.61 8.61
C LYS A 59 14.46 -16.26 9.00
N PHE A 60 14.02 -15.46 8.02
CA PHE A 60 13.40 -14.16 8.26
C PHE A 60 12.13 -14.27 9.11
N MET A 61 11.28 -15.28 8.83
CA MET A 61 10.07 -15.54 9.62
C MET A 61 10.40 -15.81 11.09
N LYS A 62 11.40 -16.67 11.35
CA LYS A 62 11.80 -17.01 12.72
C LYS A 62 12.34 -15.81 13.48
N GLU A 63 13.18 -15.00 12.83
CA GLU A 63 13.79 -13.80 13.42
C GLU A 63 12.75 -12.69 13.70
N ASN A 64 11.66 -12.63 12.93
CA ASN A 64 10.67 -11.55 13.01
C ASN A 64 9.27 -12.00 13.43
N LYS A 65 9.11 -13.22 13.94
CA LYS A 65 7.81 -13.79 14.42
C LYS A 65 7.06 -12.93 15.44
N ASN A 66 7.78 -12.08 16.17
CA ASN A 66 7.21 -11.20 17.18
C ASN A 66 6.85 -9.81 16.64
N LYS A 67 7.29 -9.45 15.42
CA LYS A 67 7.08 -8.15 14.79
C LYS A 67 5.97 -8.20 13.74
N TYR A 68 5.88 -9.30 13.01
CA TYR A 68 4.93 -9.47 11.91
C TYR A 68 4.03 -10.67 12.10
N TYR A 69 2.81 -10.54 11.61
CA TYR A 69 1.94 -11.65 11.29
C TYR A 69 2.12 -11.99 9.82
N PHE A 70 2.66 -13.17 9.53
CA PHE A 70 3.00 -13.56 8.16
C PHE A 70 1.79 -14.14 7.45
N GLU A 71 1.48 -13.60 6.29
CA GLU A 71 0.43 -14.05 5.39
C GLU A 71 0.99 -14.37 4.01
N GLY A 72 0.15 -14.97 3.17
CA GLY A 72 0.47 -15.28 1.78
C GLY A 72 0.61 -14.03 0.90
N CYS A 73 0.21 -14.12 -0.36
CA CYS A 73 0.20 -12.98 -1.26
C CYS A 73 -0.95 -12.02 -0.95
N GLU A 74 -0.71 -10.72 -1.07
CA GLU A 74 -1.78 -9.72 -1.15
C GLU A 74 -2.52 -9.90 -2.48
N ILE A 75 -3.85 -9.98 -2.44
CA ILE A 75 -4.67 -10.37 -3.61
C ILE A 75 -5.35 -9.14 -4.23
N THR A 76 -5.82 -8.20 -3.40
CA THR A 76 -6.78 -7.19 -3.85
C THR A 76 -6.33 -5.74 -3.66
N GLY A 77 -5.28 -5.49 -2.88
CA GLY A 77 -4.95 -4.11 -2.46
C GLY A 77 -5.95 -3.54 -1.45
N CYS A 78 -6.91 -4.36 -1.00
CA CYS A 78 -7.87 -4.10 0.06
C CYS A 78 -7.85 -5.23 1.08
N ASP A 79 -6.65 -5.59 1.49
CA ASP A 79 -6.38 -6.58 2.51
C ASP A 79 -6.05 -5.87 3.84
N PRO A 80 -6.29 -6.49 4.99
CA PRO A 80 -6.02 -5.89 6.29
C PRO A 80 -4.51 -5.66 6.49
N ASN A 81 -4.15 -4.63 7.23
CA ASN A 81 -2.75 -4.28 7.51
C ASN A 81 -2.31 -4.71 8.91
N TRP A 82 -3.27 -4.99 9.80
CA TRP A 82 -3.02 -5.23 11.21
C TRP A 82 -3.67 -6.52 11.69
N TYR A 83 -3.03 -7.18 12.64
CA TYR A 83 -3.51 -8.40 13.28
C TYR A 83 -3.43 -8.26 14.81
N CYS A 84 -4.56 -8.38 15.49
CA CYS A 84 -4.63 -8.42 16.95
C CYS A 84 -4.45 -9.86 17.46
N LYS A 85 -3.38 -10.13 18.22
CA LYS A 85 -3.15 -11.44 18.86
C LYS A 85 -4.15 -11.75 19.98
N THR A 86 -4.73 -10.73 20.61
CA THR A 86 -5.67 -10.93 21.72
C THR A 86 -7.00 -11.50 21.24
N ASP A 87 -7.51 -10.93 20.14
CA ASP A 87 -8.85 -11.23 19.61
C ASP A 87 -8.80 -12.11 18.36
N ASP A 88 -7.60 -12.52 17.91
CA ASP A 88 -7.36 -13.24 16.65
C ASP A 88 -8.03 -12.56 15.44
N TYR A 89 -7.90 -11.23 15.34
CA TYR A 89 -8.66 -10.41 14.40
C TYR A 89 -7.77 -9.59 13.46
N LYS A 90 -8.10 -9.61 12.16
CA LYS A 90 -7.38 -8.87 11.09
C LYS A 90 -8.16 -7.63 10.68
N PHE A 91 -7.51 -6.47 10.59
CA PHE A 91 -8.15 -5.17 10.34
C PHE A 91 -7.28 -4.12 9.66
#